data_AF-A0A559JZU3-F1
#
_entry.id   AF-A0A559JZU3-F1
#
_cell.length_a   1.000
_cell.length_b   1.000
_cell.length_c   1.000
_cell.angle_alpha   90.00
_cell.angle_beta   90.00
_cell.angle_gamma   90.00
#
_symmetry.space_group_name_H-M   'P 1'
#
loop_
_entity.id
_entity.type
_entity.pdbx_description
1 polymer ?
#
loop_
_entity_poly.entity_id
_entity_poly.type
_entity_poly.pdbx_seq_one_letter_code
_entity_poly.pdbx_strand_id
1 'polypeptide(L)'
;MKLALRTLMIAILLLLFVRHDVMAQSQPERPREVGVGLYVLNFGALDINEGTFTADFYLTIKDSQPIQDDSFEFVNGTPRKINTTDDYKEADTYVKVYRITADLTTKVDLSKYPFDSQQLPIRLESKVESTEHMVFVPLDSKSGIDEGNSLPGWSLGALAVDVKEHYYPVFKEGYSQFRFAVTVSKNRFNAYFQTFSSVSFTILVCLLSFLLGPDKLHIRSKITNVALIASGMFFKKLVDRIPAVSYLTFLDKFMFLTYSVLIIYILVNVYVTYLQNQNNDGRIAAMQTYSVYVLAMLTLTLYMGLFWIYL
;
A
#
# COMPACT_ATOMS: atom_id res chain seq x y z
N MET A 1 -81.01 43.84 -6.04
CA MET A 1 -80.74 42.53 -6.66
C MET A 1 -79.71 42.58 -7.81
N LYS A 2 -79.74 43.58 -8.71
CA LYS A 2 -78.79 43.68 -9.86
C LYS A 2 -77.33 44.03 -9.51
N LEU A 3 -77.07 44.65 -8.35
CA LEU A 3 -75.71 45.04 -7.94
C LEU A 3 -74.92 43.86 -7.34
N ALA A 4 -75.59 43.03 -6.52
CA ALA A 4 -74.99 41.83 -5.91
C ALA A 4 -74.59 40.77 -6.95
N LEU A 5 -75.35 40.67 -8.05
CA LEU A 5 -75.04 39.75 -9.14
C LEU A 5 -73.81 40.17 -9.96
N ARG A 6 -73.55 41.49 -10.07
CA ARG A 6 -72.37 42.03 -10.76
C ARG A 6 -71.09 41.84 -9.94
N THR A 7 -71.16 42.03 -8.62
CA THR A 7 -70.01 41.78 -7.73
C THR A 7 -69.65 40.29 -7.66
N LEU A 8 -70.64 39.39 -7.72
CA LEU A 8 -70.39 37.95 -7.77
C LEU A 8 -69.73 37.53 -9.10
N MET A 9 -70.15 38.12 -10.22
CA MET A 9 -69.58 37.81 -11.55
C MET A 9 -68.13 38.30 -11.67
N ILE A 10 -67.80 39.46 -11.09
CA ILE A 10 -66.42 40.00 -11.08
C ILE A 10 -65.51 39.16 -10.17
N ALA A 11 -66.02 38.68 -9.03
CA ALA A 11 -65.28 37.79 -8.14
C ALA A 11 -64.99 36.42 -8.80
N ILE A 12 -65.94 35.87 -9.56
CA ILE A 12 -65.77 34.62 -10.31
C ILE A 12 -64.81 34.81 -11.51
N LEU A 13 -64.84 35.98 -12.16
CA LEU A 13 -63.90 36.28 -13.25
C LEU A 13 -62.45 36.49 -12.75
N LEU A 14 -62.28 37.03 -11.54
CA LEU A 14 -60.96 37.17 -10.88
C LEU A 14 -60.41 35.83 -10.38
N LEU A 15 -61.28 34.92 -9.93
CA LEU A 15 -60.90 33.54 -9.57
C LEU A 15 -60.50 32.69 -10.78
N LEU A 16 -61.01 33.00 -11.98
CA LEU A 16 -60.63 32.33 -13.24
C LEU A 16 -59.30 32.84 -13.82
N PHE A 17 -58.74 33.94 -13.32
CA PHE A 17 -57.47 34.51 -13.78
C PHE A 17 -56.26 34.19 -12.90
N VAL A 18 -56.45 33.47 -11.78
CA VAL A 18 -55.32 32.88 -11.05
C VAL A 18 -54.85 31.64 -11.82
N ARG A 19 -54.13 31.87 -12.93
CA ARG A 19 -53.24 30.84 -13.47
C ARG A 19 -52.28 30.48 -12.34
N HIS A 20 -52.47 29.29 -11.76
CA HIS A 20 -51.37 28.62 -11.10
C HIS A 20 -50.37 28.31 -12.20
N ASP A 21 -49.39 29.20 -12.39
CA ASP A 21 -48.12 28.80 -12.96
C ASP A 21 -47.53 27.80 -11.96
N VAL A 22 -47.85 26.53 -12.18
CA VAL A 22 -47.10 25.43 -11.61
C VAL A 22 -45.73 25.55 -12.25
N MET A 23 -44.86 26.34 -11.61
CA MET A 23 -43.42 26.24 -11.78
C MET A 23 -43.09 24.80 -11.43
N ALA A 24 -43.00 23.95 -12.45
CA ALA A 24 -42.41 22.63 -12.32
C ALA A 24 -40.99 22.87 -11.84
N GLN A 25 -40.77 22.78 -10.53
CA GLN A 25 -39.43 22.61 -10.00
C GLN A 25 -38.91 21.32 -10.63
N SER A 26 -38.02 21.46 -11.61
CA SER A 26 -37.20 20.36 -12.08
C SER A 26 -36.56 19.74 -10.84
N GLN A 27 -36.99 18.53 -10.48
CA GLN A 27 -36.23 17.74 -9.51
C GLN A 27 -34.78 17.74 -10.02
N PRO A 28 -33.78 18.03 -9.16
CA PRO A 28 -32.40 17.91 -9.58
C PRO A 28 -32.24 16.51 -10.16
N GLU A 29 -31.94 16.45 -11.44
CA GLU A 29 -31.78 15.20 -12.17
C GLU A 29 -30.71 14.41 -11.42
N ARG A 30 -31.09 13.24 -10.89
CA ARG A 30 -30.12 12.44 -10.15
C ARG A 30 -29.02 12.05 -11.13
N PRO A 31 -27.74 12.13 -10.72
CA PRO A 31 -26.65 11.75 -11.60
C PRO A 31 -26.87 10.32 -12.07
N ARG A 32 -26.65 10.11 -13.36
CA ARG A 32 -26.84 8.82 -14.02
C ARG A 32 -25.88 7.80 -13.43
N GLU A 33 -26.40 6.63 -13.09
CA GLU A 33 -25.58 5.53 -12.57
C GLU A 33 -24.97 4.73 -13.73
N VAL A 34 -23.65 4.59 -13.73
CA VAL A 34 -22.89 3.79 -14.71
C VAL A 34 -22.24 2.62 -13.99
N GLY A 35 -22.67 1.41 -14.33
CA GLY A 35 -22.15 0.18 -13.75
C GLY A 35 -20.74 -0.11 -14.25
N VAL A 36 -19.79 -0.35 -13.35
CA VAL A 36 -18.40 -0.71 -13.69
C VAL A 36 -17.98 -1.98 -12.97
N GLY A 37 -17.49 -2.96 -13.72
CA GLY A 37 -16.91 -4.18 -13.18
C GLY A 37 -15.50 -4.40 -13.72
N LEU A 38 -14.59 -4.88 -12.87
CA LEU A 38 -13.20 -5.12 -13.24
C LEU A 38 -12.74 -6.51 -12.82
N TYR A 39 -12.38 -7.35 -13.80
CA TYR A 39 -11.90 -8.71 -13.56
C TYR A 39 -10.44 -8.86 -13.99
N VAL A 40 -9.52 -8.99 -13.03
CA VAL A 40 -8.08 -9.07 -13.29
C VAL A 40 -7.67 -10.48 -13.69
N LEU A 41 -7.05 -10.61 -14.86
CA LEU A 41 -6.48 -11.87 -15.34
C LEU A 41 -5.07 -12.09 -14.80
N ASN A 42 -4.24 -11.05 -14.83
CA ASN A 42 -2.86 -11.15 -14.41
C ASN A 42 -2.31 -9.81 -13.92
N PHE A 43 -1.51 -9.86 -12.85
CA PHE A 43 -0.62 -8.76 -12.48
C PHE A 43 0.80 -9.08 -12.97
N GLY A 44 1.39 -8.17 -13.73
CA GLY A 44 2.82 -8.25 -14.05
C GLY A 44 3.69 -7.79 -12.88
N ALA A 45 5.01 -7.75 -13.11
CA ALA A 45 5.97 -7.45 -12.06
C ALA A 45 5.72 -6.07 -11.42
N LEU A 46 5.69 -6.04 -10.09
CA LEU A 46 5.71 -4.81 -9.30
C LEU A 46 7.16 -4.33 -9.17
N ASP A 47 7.47 -3.19 -9.78
CA ASP A 47 8.72 -2.48 -9.54
C ASP A 47 8.56 -1.58 -8.31
N ILE A 48 9.20 -1.99 -7.22
CA ILE A 48 9.17 -1.26 -5.94
C ILE A 48 9.96 0.05 -6.02
N ASN A 49 10.96 0.16 -6.90
CA ASN A 49 11.79 1.36 -7.02
C ASN A 49 11.04 2.46 -7.75
N GLU A 50 10.35 2.10 -8.83
CA GLU A 50 9.57 3.06 -9.61
C GLU A 50 8.14 3.24 -9.09
N GLY A 51 7.65 2.28 -8.28
CA GLY A 51 6.24 2.24 -7.88
C GLY A 51 5.33 1.96 -9.07
N THR A 52 5.78 1.12 -10.00
CA THR A 52 5.05 0.78 -11.24
C THR A 52 4.70 -0.70 -11.25
N PHE A 53 3.60 -1.04 -11.92
CA PHE A 53 3.21 -2.42 -12.17
C PHE A 53 2.36 -2.49 -13.44
N THR A 54 2.22 -3.69 -14.01
CA THR A 54 1.34 -3.90 -15.17
C THR A 54 0.16 -4.78 -14.79
N ALA A 55 -0.96 -4.61 -15.49
CA ALA A 55 -2.15 -5.44 -15.30
C ALA A 55 -2.80 -5.78 -16.64
N ASP A 56 -3.27 -7.02 -16.78
CA ASP A 56 -4.17 -7.49 -17.84
C ASP A 56 -5.52 -7.83 -17.21
N PHE A 57 -6.59 -7.19 -17.66
CA PHE A 57 -7.91 -7.32 -17.05
C PHE A 57 -9.04 -7.05 -18.05
N TYR A 58 -10.22 -7.56 -17.71
CA TYR A 58 -11.47 -7.18 -18.34
C TYR A 58 -12.09 -5.99 -17.60
N LEU A 59 -12.58 -5.01 -18.35
CA LEU A 59 -13.38 -3.90 -17.86
C LEU A 59 -14.77 -4.01 -18.48
N THR A 60 -15.80 -4.15 -17.66
CA THR A 60 -17.21 -4.12 -18.08
C THR A 60 -17.81 -2.77 -17.71
N ILE A 61 -18.37 -2.06 -18.68
CA ILE A 61 -19.14 -0.84 -18.48
C ILE A 61 -20.59 -1.13 -18.87
N LYS A 62 -21.53 -0.73 -18.02
CA LYS A 62 -22.98 -0.85 -18.24
C LYS A 62 -23.63 0.51 -18.03
N ASP A 63 -24.32 1.01 -19.04
CA ASP A 63 -24.90 2.36 -19.05
C ASP A 63 -26.29 2.35 -19.70
N SER A 64 -27.13 3.31 -19.34
CA SER A 64 -28.40 3.60 -20.02
C SER A 64 -28.21 4.28 -21.40
N GLN A 65 -27.04 4.88 -21.66
CA GLN A 65 -26.70 5.51 -22.94
C GLN A 65 -25.63 4.73 -23.71
N PRO A 66 -25.47 4.95 -25.03
CA PRO A 66 -24.40 4.34 -25.82
C PRO A 66 -22.99 4.67 -25.30
N ILE A 67 -22.15 3.65 -25.11
CA ILE A 67 -20.81 3.77 -24.53
C ILE A 67 -19.78 4.04 -25.62
N GLN A 68 -19.15 5.22 -25.57
CA GLN A 68 -18.04 5.59 -26.45
C GLN A 68 -16.73 4.92 -25.99
N ASP A 69 -15.84 4.60 -26.94
CA ASP A 69 -14.57 3.91 -26.66
C ASP A 69 -13.61 4.71 -25.77
N ASP A 70 -13.74 6.03 -25.74
CA ASP A 70 -12.92 6.93 -24.93
C ASP A 70 -13.68 7.56 -23.76
N SER A 71 -14.76 6.91 -23.30
CA SER A 71 -15.61 7.38 -22.19
C SER A 71 -14.93 7.41 -20.82
N PHE A 72 -13.78 6.73 -20.66
CA PHE A 72 -13.07 6.63 -19.38
C PHE A 72 -11.57 6.89 -19.54
N GLU A 73 -10.92 7.20 -18.42
CA GLU A 73 -9.47 7.33 -18.33
C GLU A 73 -8.90 6.72 -17.05
N PHE A 74 -7.61 6.38 -17.09
CA PHE A 74 -6.88 5.89 -15.93
C PHE A 74 -6.20 7.04 -15.18
N VAL A 75 -6.52 7.19 -13.91
CA VAL A 75 -5.98 8.30 -13.09
C VAL A 75 -4.54 8.04 -12.65
N ASN A 76 -4.15 6.76 -12.57
CA ASN A 76 -2.85 6.34 -12.05
C ASN A 76 -2.01 5.58 -13.07
N GLY A 77 -2.18 5.81 -14.37
CA GLY A 77 -1.32 5.19 -15.37
C GLY A 77 -1.87 5.33 -16.79
N THR A 78 -1.37 4.49 -17.69
CA THR A 78 -1.72 4.56 -19.11
C THR A 78 -2.01 3.17 -19.66
N PRO A 79 -3.06 3.02 -20.48
CA PRO A 79 -3.33 1.78 -21.17
C PRO A 79 -2.30 1.58 -22.28
N ARG A 80 -1.69 0.40 -22.33
CA ARG A 80 -0.82 -0.03 -23.43
C ARG A 80 -1.65 -0.55 -24.61
N LYS A 81 -2.76 -1.22 -24.30
CA LYS A 81 -3.66 -1.81 -25.29
C LYS A 81 -5.08 -1.84 -24.74
N ILE A 82 -6.04 -1.43 -25.57
CA ILE A 82 -7.47 -1.55 -25.31
C ILE A 82 -8.09 -2.26 -26.50
N ASN A 83 -8.77 -3.37 -26.26
CA ASN A 83 -9.54 -4.09 -27.26
C ASN A 83 -10.99 -4.24 -26.77
N THR A 84 -11.96 -3.81 -27.56
CA THR A 84 -13.36 -4.15 -27.30
C THR A 84 -13.59 -5.63 -27.60
N THR A 85 -14.03 -6.40 -26.60
CA THR A 85 -14.35 -7.82 -26.76
C THR A 85 -15.83 -8.05 -27.01
N ASP A 86 -16.69 -7.30 -26.32
CA ASP A 86 -18.14 -7.36 -26.50
C ASP A 86 -18.74 -5.94 -26.50
N ASP A 87 -19.74 -5.73 -27.34
CA ASP A 87 -20.52 -4.49 -27.43
C ASP A 87 -21.94 -4.87 -27.82
N TYR A 88 -22.88 -4.80 -26.87
CA TYR A 88 -24.25 -5.23 -27.06
C TYR A 88 -25.23 -4.44 -26.20
N LYS A 89 -26.51 -4.54 -26.54
CA LYS A 89 -27.61 -3.99 -25.75
C LYS A 89 -28.32 -5.10 -25.00
N GLU A 90 -28.48 -4.92 -23.69
CA GLU A 90 -29.22 -5.80 -22.78
C GLU A 90 -30.42 -5.02 -22.22
N ALA A 91 -31.64 -5.40 -22.65
CA ALA A 91 -32.86 -4.66 -22.36
C ALA A 91 -32.71 -3.15 -22.69
N ASP A 92 -32.79 -2.27 -21.68
CA ASP A 92 -32.66 -0.81 -21.84
C ASP A 92 -31.26 -0.27 -21.51
N THR A 93 -30.26 -1.15 -21.45
CA THR A 93 -28.87 -0.79 -21.12
C THR A 93 -27.89 -1.24 -22.20
N TYR A 94 -26.87 -0.43 -22.43
CA TYR A 94 -25.72 -0.75 -23.26
C TYR A 94 -24.63 -1.35 -22.38
N VAL A 95 -24.06 -2.45 -22.84
CA VAL A 95 -22.98 -3.16 -22.15
C VAL A 95 -21.79 -3.25 -23.08
N LYS A 96 -20.63 -2.83 -22.58
CA LYS A 96 -19.38 -2.88 -23.31
C LYS A 96 -18.30 -3.52 -22.46
N VAL A 97 -17.59 -4.48 -23.05
CA VAL A 97 -16.51 -5.21 -22.38
C VAL A 97 -15.22 -4.94 -23.13
N TYR A 98 -14.22 -4.49 -22.40
CA TYR A 98 -12.87 -4.25 -22.89
C TYR A 98 -11.92 -5.26 -22.28
N ARG A 99 -10.94 -5.71 -23.05
CA ARG A 99 -9.72 -6.31 -22.53
C ARG A 99 -8.60 -5.28 -22.59
N ILE A 100 -8.03 -4.96 -21.44
CA ILE A 100 -7.08 -3.87 -21.28
C ILE A 100 -5.78 -4.41 -20.69
N THR A 101 -4.66 -4.04 -21.31
CA THR A 101 -3.33 -4.14 -20.70
C THR A 101 -2.86 -2.74 -20.37
N ALA A 102 -2.55 -2.46 -19.10
CA ALA A 102 -2.15 -1.12 -18.64
C ALA A 102 -0.85 -1.14 -17.84
N ASP A 103 -0.09 -0.06 -17.97
CA ASP A 103 1.06 0.27 -17.13
C ASP A 103 0.57 1.28 -16.08
N LEU A 104 0.62 0.89 -14.82
CA LEU A 104 0.00 1.59 -13.70
C LEU A 104 1.02 1.94 -12.63
N THR A 105 0.70 2.95 -11.85
CA THR A 105 1.52 3.46 -10.75
C THR A 105 0.83 3.23 -9.42
N THR A 106 1.63 2.99 -8.39
CA THR A 106 1.18 2.83 -7.02
C THR A 106 2.09 3.60 -6.07
N LYS A 107 1.52 4.02 -4.95
CA LYS A 107 2.29 4.61 -3.87
C LYS A 107 2.88 3.49 -3.04
N VAL A 108 4.20 3.35 -3.08
CA VAL A 108 4.93 2.36 -2.28
C VAL A 108 5.15 2.88 -0.86
N ASP A 109 4.84 2.04 0.13
CA ASP A 109 5.15 2.29 1.54
C ASP A 109 6.10 1.21 2.07
N LEU A 110 7.34 1.60 2.34
CA LEU A 110 8.41 0.73 2.83
C LEU A 110 8.66 0.88 4.33
N SER A 111 7.79 1.58 5.07
CA SER A 111 7.95 1.81 6.50
C SER A 111 8.14 0.51 7.29
N LYS A 112 7.48 -0.57 6.84
CA LYS A 112 7.58 -1.93 7.42
C LYS A 112 8.49 -2.88 6.64
N TYR A 113 9.31 -2.41 5.70
CA TYR A 113 10.17 -3.28 4.88
C TYR A 113 11.07 -4.20 5.73
N PRO A 114 11.13 -5.53 5.45
CA PRO A 114 10.58 -6.27 4.30
C PRO A 114 9.20 -6.92 4.56
N PHE A 115 8.51 -6.55 5.65
CA PHE A 115 7.21 -7.08 6.05
C PHE A 115 6.04 -6.18 5.62
N ASP A 116 6.32 -5.24 4.73
CA ASP A 116 5.36 -4.32 4.16
C ASP A 116 4.29 -5.04 3.32
N SER A 117 3.18 -4.33 3.11
CA SER A 117 2.12 -4.73 2.20
C SER A 117 1.88 -3.56 1.25
N GLN A 118 1.75 -3.87 -0.04
CA GLN A 118 1.53 -2.88 -1.09
C GLN A 118 0.11 -3.01 -1.62
N GLN A 119 -0.41 -1.91 -2.17
CA GLN A 119 -1.68 -1.92 -2.90
C GLN A 119 -1.38 -1.86 -4.39
N LEU A 120 -2.13 -2.61 -5.19
CA LEU A 120 -2.13 -2.53 -6.65
C LEU A 120 -3.44 -1.88 -7.12
N PRO A 121 -3.54 -0.54 -7.13
CA PRO A 121 -4.76 0.16 -7.48
C PRO A 121 -4.94 0.29 -9.00
N ILE A 122 -6.15 0.08 -9.48
CA ILE A 122 -6.62 0.48 -10.80
C ILE A 122 -7.71 1.53 -10.56
N ARG A 123 -7.48 2.76 -11.02
CA ARG A 123 -8.40 3.89 -10.81
C ARG A 123 -8.91 4.42 -12.13
N LEU A 124 -10.22 4.50 -12.24
CA LEU A 124 -10.94 4.92 -13.44
C LEU A 124 -11.79 6.16 -13.13
N GLU A 125 -11.77 7.12 -14.03
CA GLU A 125 -12.66 8.30 -14.03
C GLU A 125 -13.36 8.41 -15.39
N SER A 126 -14.49 9.12 -15.42
CA SER A 126 -15.05 9.58 -16.69
C SER A 126 -14.15 10.65 -17.28
N LYS A 127 -13.87 10.56 -18.59
CA LYS A 127 -13.04 11.54 -19.28
C LYS A 127 -13.74 12.89 -19.48
N VAL A 128 -15.07 12.92 -19.40
CA VAL A 128 -15.90 14.07 -19.77
C VAL A 128 -16.88 14.47 -18.67
N GLU A 129 -17.51 13.49 -18.01
CA GLU A 129 -18.66 13.74 -17.15
C GLU A 129 -18.27 13.86 -15.67
N SER A 130 -18.67 14.97 -15.05
CA SER A 130 -18.54 15.18 -13.61
C SER A 130 -19.57 14.37 -12.81
N THR A 131 -19.35 14.30 -11.50
CA THR A 131 -20.27 13.70 -10.51
C THR A 131 -21.69 14.25 -10.52
N GLU A 132 -21.89 15.46 -11.05
CA GLU A 132 -23.24 16.04 -11.22
C GLU A 132 -24.05 15.33 -12.30
N HIS A 133 -23.38 14.74 -13.29
CA HIS A 133 -24.00 14.09 -14.45
C HIS A 133 -23.95 12.57 -14.34
N MET A 134 -22.84 12.03 -13.81
CA MET A 134 -22.60 10.59 -13.78
C MET A 134 -21.86 10.14 -12.53
N VAL A 135 -22.32 9.02 -11.96
CA VAL A 135 -21.64 8.33 -10.86
C VAL A 135 -21.44 6.85 -11.21
N PHE A 136 -20.27 6.32 -10.87
CA PHE A 136 -20.00 4.90 -11.05
C PHE A 136 -20.65 4.08 -9.94
N VAL A 137 -21.11 2.88 -10.30
CA VAL A 137 -21.63 1.88 -9.37
C VAL A 137 -20.89 0.57 -9.60
N PRO A 138 -20.26 -0.03 -8.57
CA PRO A 138 -19.57 -1.31 -8.73
C PRO A 138 -20.51 -2.44 -9.16
N LEU A 139 -20.10 -3.19 -10.16
CA LEU A 139 -20.73 -4.45 -10.55
C LEU A 139 -19.97 -5.60 -9.87
N ASP A 140 -20.40 -5.98 -8.67
CA ASP A 140 -19.73 -7.02 -7.87
C ASP A 140 -19.64 -8.36 -8.61
N SER A 141 -20.68 -8.73 -9.36
CA SER A 141 -20.73 -9.96 -10.17
C SER A 141 -19.77 -9.95 -11.37
N LYS A 142 -19.17 -8.79 -11.68
CA LYS A 142 -18.21 -8.58 -12.77
C LYS A 142 -16.84 -8.12 -12.23
N SER A 143 -16.67 -8.10 -10.92
CA SER A 143 -15.44 -7.66 -10.27
C SER A 143 -14.76 -8.84 -9.60
N GLY A 144 -13.46 -9.02 -9.83
CA GLY A 144 -12.75 -10.16 -9.29
C GLY A 144 -11.31 -10.30 -9.79
N ILE A 145 -10.70 -11.41 -9.41
CA ILE A 145 -9.34 -11.77 -9.82
C ILE A 145 -9.39 -13.24 -10.22
N ASP A 146 -8.71 -13.58 -11.32
CA ASP A 146 -8.54 -14.96 -11.75
C ASP A 146 -7.78 -15.80 -10.71
N GLU A 147 -8.27 -17.01 -10.43
CA GLU A 147 -7.67 -17.91 -9.44
C GLU A 147 -6.26 -18.36 -9.84
N GLY A 148 -5.94 -18.37 -11.14
CA GLY A 148 -4.60 -18.69 -11.65
C GLY A 148 -3.61 -17.53 -11.57
N ASN A 149 -4.06 -16.34 -11.15
CA ASN A 149 -3.20 -15.17 -11.05
C ASN A 149 -2.14 -15.39 -9.97
N SER A 150 -0.88 -15.25 -10.35
CA SER A 150 0.24 -15.29 -9.42
C SER A 150 1.20 -14.15 -9.73
N LEU A 151 1.52 -13.37 -8.70
CA LEU A 151 2.53 -12.33 -8.76
C LEU A 151 3.83 -12.87 -8.16
N PRO A 152 4.89 -13.11 -8.95
CA PRO A 152 6.11 -13.73 -8.44
C PRO A 152 6.70 -12.99 -7.24
N GLY A 153 6.96 -13.72 -6.15
CA GLY A 153 7.53 -13.17 -4.92
C GLY A 153 6.52 -12.50 -3.98
N TRP A 154 5.23 -12.45 -4.36
CA TRP A 154 4.16 -11.84 -3.59
C TRP A 154 3.01 -12.83 -3.37
N SER A 155 2.28 -12.64 -2.28
CA SER A 155 1.02 -13.30 -1.99
C SER A 155 -0.11 -12.30 -2.20
N LEU A 156 -1.10 -12.69 -3.00
CA LEU A 156 -2.33 -11.92 -3.20
C LEU A 156 -3.19 -11.99 -1.94
N GLY A 157 -3.65 -10.83 -1.50
CA GLY A 157 -4.50 -10.66 -0.32
C GLY A 157 -5.92 -10.24 -0.70
N ALA A 158 -6.51 -9.40 0.14
CA ALA A 158 -7.89 -8.94 -0.06
C ALA A 158 -8.02 -8.05 -1.31
N LEU A 159 -9.15 -8.24 -2.00
CA LEU A 159 -9.68 -7.34 -3.02
C LEU A 159 -10.56 -6.29 -2.34
N ALA A 160 -10.35 -5.02 -2.69
CA ALA A 160 -11.22 -3.91 -2.33
C ALA A 160 -11.73 -3.22 -3.59
N VAL A 161 -13.04 -2.95 -3.63
CA VAL A 161 -13.68 -2.16 -4.69
C VAL A 161 -14.51 -1.07 -4.02
N ASP A 162 -14.25 0.18 -4.37
CA ASP A 162 -15.02 1.33 -3.90
C ASP A 162 -15.16 2.41 -4.99
N VAL A 163 -16.19 3.25 -4.86
CA VAL A 163 -16.35 4.46 -5.67
C VAL A 163 -16.32 5.66 -4.76
N LYS A 164 -15.52 6.66 -5.12
CA LYS A 164 -15.41 7.92 -4.36
C LYS A 164 -15.34 9.10 -5.32
N GLU A 165 -15.93 10.21 -4.90
CA GLU A 165 -15.70 11.49 -5.58
C GLU A 165 -14.23 11.90 -5.44
N HIS A 166 -13.63 12.28 -6.56
CA HIS A 166 -12.33 12.90 -6.64
C HIS A 166 -12.50 14.33 -7.15
N TYR A 167 -12.31 15.30 -6.24
CA TYR A 167 -12.49 16.72 -6.52
C TYR A 167 -11.18 17.36 -6.99
N TYR A 168 -11.21 18.06 -8.13
CA TYR A 168 -10.11 18.83 -8.66
C TYR A 168 -10.32 20.33 -8.37
N PRO A 169 -9.65 20.92 -7.35
CA PRO A 169 -9.92 22.30 -6.93
C PRO A 169 -9.61 23.35 -7.98
N VAL A 170 -8.68 23.06 -8.89
CA VAL A 170 -8.27 23.95 -9.99
C VAL A 170 -9.41 24.15 -10.98
N PHE A 171 -10.13 23.07 -11.30
CA PHE A 171 -11.27 23.08 -12.21
C PHE A 171 -12.60 23.32 -11.49
N LYS A 172 -12.60 23.18 -10.15
CA LYS A 172 -13.79 23.22 -9.29
C LYS A 172 -14.83 22.15 -9.63
N GLU A 173 -14.37 21.02 -10.14
CA GLU A 173 -15.19 19.91 -10.59
C GLU A 173 -14.81 18.63 -9.86
N GLY A 174 -15.82 17.81 -9.53
CA GLY A 174 -15.66 16.49 -8.93
C GLY A 174 -15.98 15.40 -9.94
N TYR A 175 -15.16 14.36 -10.00
CA TYR A 175 -15.35 13.20 -10.86
C TYR A 175 -15.59 11.95 -10.01
N SER A 176 -16.48 11.07 -10.49
CA SER A 176 -16.70 9.79 -9.84
C SER A 176 -15.53 8.87 -10.16
N GLN A 177 -14.71 8.53 -9.15
CA GLN A 177 -13.56 7.65 -9.32
C GLN A 177 -13.89 6.24 -8.86
N PHE A 178 -13.90 5.30 -9.79
CA PHE A 178 -13.95 3.87 -9.49
C PHE A 178 -12.55 3.37 -9.09
N ARG A 179 -12.46 2.67 -7.96
CA ARG A 179 -11.22 2.22 -7.36
C ARG A 179 -11.29 0.71 -7.15
N PHE A 180 -10.40 0.00 -7.81
CA PHE A 180 -10.17 -1.42 -7.60
C PHE A 180 -8.77 -1.58 -7.04
N ALA A 181 -8.59 -2.30 -5.94
CA ALA A 181 -7.26 -2.49 -5.34
C ALA A 181 -7.09 -3.90 -4.78
N VAL A 182 -5.93 -4.49 -5.08
CA VAL A 182 -5.52 -5.78 -4.52
C VAL A 182 -4.34 -5.55 -3.60
N THR A 183 -4.47 -6.01 -2.36
CA THR A 183 -3.35 -5.97 -1.41
C THR A 183 -2.39 -7.10 -1.73
N VAL A 184 -1.10 -6.81 -1.83
CA VAL A 184 -0.04 -7.81 -2.01
C VAL A 184 0.96 -7.71 -0.87
N SER A 185 1.45 -8.86 -0.39
CA SER A 185 2.42 -8.92 0.69
C SER A 185 3.41 -10.06 0.51
N LYS A 186 4.60 -9.95 1.09
CA LYS A 186 5.55 -11.07 1.14
C LYS A 186 5.19 -12.00 2.30
N ASN A 187 5.45 -13.29 2.12
CA ASN A 187 5.38 -14.24 3.23
C ASN A 187 6.37 -13.81 4.33
N ARG A 188 5.88 -13.54 5.54
CA ARG A 188 6.67 -12.98 6.64
C ARG A 188 7.89 -13.83 7.01
N PHE A 189 7.73 -15.15 7.03
CA PHE A 189 8.83 -16.06 7.35
C PHE A 189 9.92 -15.98 6.28
N ASN A 190 9.53 -16.06 5.01
CA ASN A 190 10.46 -15.95 3.89
C ASN A 190 11.18 -14.58 3.87
N ALA A 191 10.43 -13.49 4.08
CA ALA A 191 10.97 -12.14 4.16
C ALA A 191 12.02 -12.01 5.27
N TYR A 192 11.77 -12.58 6.46
CA TYR A 192 12.74 -12.58 7.54
C TYR A 192 14.04 -13.29 7.16
N PHE A 193 13.94 -14.52 6.65
CA PHE A 193 15.12 -15.33 6.33
C PHE A 193 15.92 -14.76 5.15
N GLN A 194 15.27 -14.15 4.17
CA GLN A 194 15.99 -13.54 3.05
C GLN A 194 16.72 -12.25 3.44
N THR A 195 16.15 -11.46 4.36
CA THR A 195 16.69 -10.13 4.69
C THR A 195 17.60 -10.15 5.91
N PHE A 196 17.22 -10.83 6.99
CA PHE A 196 17.88 -10.70 8.30
C PHE A 196 18.76 -11.89 8.69
N SER A 197 18.74 -13.01 7.95
CA SER A 197 19.49 -14.22 8.33
C SER A 197 20.99 -13.97 8.47
N SER A 198 21.63 -13.31 7.50
CA SER A 198 23.08 -13.06 7.53
C SER A 198 23.50 -12.22 8.74
N VAL A 199 22.73 -11.19 9.08
CA VAL A 199 23.01 -10.32 10.23
C VAL A 199 22.72 -11.07 11.55
N SER A 200 21.66 -11.86 11.60
CA SER A 200 21.32 -12.69 12.76
C SER A 200 22.44 -13.69 13.07
N PHE A 201 22.98 -14.37 12.06
CA PHE A 201 24.13 -15.26 12.22
C PHE A 201 25.39 -14.51 12.65
N THR A 202 25.60 -13.30 12.15
CA THR A 202 26.73 -12.45 12.54
C THR A 202 26.68 -12.11 14.03
N ILE A 203 25.51 -11.73 14.55
CA ILE A 203 25.30 -11.46 15.99
C ILE A 203 25.49 -12.74 16.79
N LEU A 204 24.96 -13.88 16.32
CA LEU A 204 25.12 -15.16 16.99
C LEU A 204 26.60 -15.56 17.11
N VAL A 205 27.39 -15.43 16.04
CA VAL A 205 28.84 -15.70 16.08
C VAL A 205 29.56 -14.76 17.05
N CYS A 206 29.16 -13.49 17.10
CA CYS A 206 29.71 -12.55 18.08
C CYS A 206 29.37 -12.95 19.51
N LEU A 207 28.13 -13.35 19.79
CA LEU A 207 27.70 -13.84 21.10
C LEU A 207 28.49 -15.08 21.51
N LEU A 208 28.63 -16.06 20.60
CA LEU A 208 29.39 -17.29 20.86
C LEU A 208 30.88 -16.99 21.10
N SER A 209 31.42 -15.90 20.55
CA SER A 209 32.82 -15.51 20.82
C SER A 209 33.06 -15.21 22.31
N PHE A 210 32.04 -14.79 23.08
CA PHE A 210 32.17 -14.56 24.52
C PHE A 210 32.33 -15.84 25.34
N LEU A 211 32.07 -17.03 24.75
CA LEU A 211 32.41 -18.33 25.35
C LEU A 211 33.92 -18.58 25.36
N LEU A 212 34.70 -17.85 24.55
CA LEU A 212 36.16 -17.92 24.58
C LEU A 212 36.70 -17.30 25.87
N GLY A 213 37.69 -17.97 26.44
CA GLY A 213 38.41 -17.51 27.63
C GLY A 213 39.05 -16.12 27.46
N PRO A 214 39.37 -15.46 28.57
CA PRO A 214 39.92 -14.10 28.60
C PRO A 214 41.33 -14.05 28.00
N ASP A 215 42.04 -15.18 27.95
CA ASP A 215 43.29 -15.37 27.20
C ASP A 215 43.15 -15.11 25.70
N LYS A 216 41.93 -15.20 25.15
CA LYS A 216 41.62 -15.06 23.71
C LYS A 216 40.89 -13.76 23.37
N LEU A 217 41.02 -12.70 24.17
CA LEU A 217 40.35 -11.41 23.90
C LEU A 217 40.73 -10.78 22.56
N HIS A 218 41.96 -10.97 22.09
CA HIS A 218 42.36 -10.52 20.75
C HIS A 218 41.54 -11.20 19.65
N ILE A 219 41.17 -12.47 19.82
CA ILE A 219 40.32 -13.21 18.87
C ILE A 219 38.89 -12.69 18.95
N ARG A 220 38.35 -12.50 20.17
CA ARG A 220 37.00 -11.92 20.39
C ARG A 220 36.85 -10.56 19.72
N SER A 221 37.79 -9.66 19.97
CA SER A 221 37.79 -8.31 19.39
C SER A 221 37.87 -8.33 17.87
N LYS A 222 38.69 -9.22 17.29
CA LYS A 222 38.75 -9.42 15.83
C LYS A 222 37.41 -9.87 15.26
N ILE A 223 36.75 -10.85 15.88
CA ILE A 223 35.44 -11.34 15.44
C ILE A 223 34.41 -10.20 15.44
N THR A 224 34.33 -9.43 16.53
CA THR A 224 33.35 -8.33 16.62
C THR A 224 33.62 -7.20 15.62
N ASN A 225 34.89 -6.86 15.36
CA ASN A 225 35.25 -5.84 14.36
C ASN A 225 34.89 -6.29 12.94
N VAL A 226 35.17 -7.55 12.59
CA VAL A 226 34.79 -8.12 11.29
C VAL A 226 33.28 -8.16 11.13
N ALA A 227 32.55 -8.53 12.17
CA ALA A 227 31.09 -8.55 12.19
C ALA A 227 30.47 -7.16 11.95
N LEU A 228 31.06 -6.10 12.50
CA LEU A 228 30.61 -4.73 12.27
C LEU A 228 30.75 -4.33 10.79
N ILE A 229 31.91 -4.60 10.19
CA ILE A 229 32.17 -4.34 8.77
C ILE A 229 31.21 -5.15 7.89
N ALA A 230 31.09 -6.46 8.15
CA ALA A 230 30.21 -7.35 7.40
C ALA A 230 28.74 -6.90 7.46
N SER A 231 28.25 -6.52 8.64
CA SER A 231 26.90 -5.99 8.83
C SER A 231 26.67 -4.69 8.05
N GLY A 232 27.68 -3.82 7.97
CA GLY A 232 27.69 -2.64 7.08
C GLY A 232 27.52 -3.00 5.62
N MET A 233 28.29 -3.96 5.13
CA MET A 233 28.23 -4.42 3.73
C MET A 233 26.89 -5.07 3.39
N PHE A 234 26.33 -5.89 4.28
CA PHE A 234 25.02 -6.51 4.07
C PHE A 234 23.90 -5.47 4.06
N PHE A 235 23.92 -4.50 4.98
CA PHE A 235 22.93 -3.43 5.00
C PHE A 235 22.95 -2.63 3.70
N LYS A 236 24.13 -2.23 3.21
CA LYS A 236 24.24 -1.53 1.92
C LYS A 236 23.63 -2.35 0.78
N LYS A 237 23.92 -3.65 0.70
CA LYS A 237 23.32 -4.54 -0.33
C LYS A 237 21.80 -4.62 -0.25
N LEU A 238 21.20 -4.45 0.92
CA LEU A 238 19.76 -4.46 1.11
C LEU A 238 19.14 -3.10 0.74
N VAL A 239 19.77 -2.00 1.15
CA VAL A 239 19.34 -0.63 0.81
C VAL A 239 19.42 -0.39 -0.69
N ASP A 240 20.45 -0.91 -1.37
CA ASP A 240 20.59 -0.79 -2.84
C ASP A 240 19.47 -1.50 -3.63
N ARG A 241 18.58 -2.28 -2.97
CA ARG A 241 17.44 -2.98 -3.60
C ARG A 241 16.11 -2.23 -3.46
N ILE A 242 16.08 -1.14 -2.70
CA ILE A 242 14.87 -0.37 -2.44
C ILE A 242 15.10 1.11 -2.80
N PRO A 243 14.04 1.85 -3.19
CA PRO A 243 14.17 3.27 -3.47
C PRO A 243 14.54 4.06 -2.23
N ALA A 244 15.17 5.22 -2.43
CA ALA A 244 15.44 6.16 -1.35
C ALA A 244 14.12 6.74 -0.82
N VAL A 245 13.86 6.55 0.47
CA VAL A 245 12.67 7.06 1.17
C VAL A 245 13.07 8.12 2.21
N SER A 246 12.17 9.06 2.49
CA SER A 246 12.41 10.16 3.44
C SER A 246 12.17 9.79 4.91
N TYR A 247 11.86 8.52 5.19
CA TYR A 247 11.53 8.00 6.52
C TYR A 247 12.36 6.75 6.82
N LEU A 248 12.47 6.40 8.11
CA LEU A 248 13.16 5.18 8.54
C LEU A 248 12.29 3.94 8.33
N THR A 249 12.79 2.99 7.55
CA THR A 249 12.21 1.66 7.38
C THR A 249 12.43 0.79 8.61
N PHE A 250 11.71 -0.32 8.73
CA PHE A 250 11.98 -1.31 9.76
C PHE A 250 13.41 -1.90 9.64
N LEU A 251 13.90 -2.12 8.42
CA LEU A 251 15.29 -2.52 8.16
C LEU A 251 16.30 -1.53 8.75
N ASP A 252 16.09 -0.22 8.56
CA ASP A 252 17.00 0.81 9.11
C ASP A 252 17.06 0.73 10.64
N LYS A 253 15.91 0.59 11.28
CA LYS A 253 15.80 0.47 12.74
C LYS A 253 16.47 -0.82 13.26
N PHE A 254 16.27 -1.94 12.56
CA PHE A 254 16.92 -3.21 12.85
C PHE A 254 18.44 -3.11 12.75
N MET A 255 18.95 -2.45 11.71
CA MET A 255 20.39 -2.30 11.50
C MET A 255 21.01 -1.30 12.48
N PHE A 256 20.32 -0.21 12.82
CA PHE A 256 20.74 0.70 13.87
C PHE A 256 20.87 -0.01 15.23
N LEU A 257 19.90 -0.87 15.56
CA LEU A 257 19.97 -1.72 16.74
C LEU A 257 21.14 -2.70 16.65
N THR A 258 21.37 -3.33 15.50
CA THR A 258 22.51 -4.22 15.25
C THR A 258 23.82 -3.52 15.56
N TYR A 259 24.04 -2.32 15.01
CA TYR A 259 25.27 -1.56 15.26
C TYR A 259 25.42 -1.18 16.73
N SER A 260 24.32 -0.79 17.38
CA SER A 260 24.33 -0.49 18.82
C SER A 260 24.75 -1.69 19.67
N VAL A 261 24.21 -2.88 19.37
CA VAL A 261 24.58 -4.14 20.03
C VAL A 261 26.04 -4.50 19.79
N LEU A 262 26.52 -4.39 18.55
CA LEU A 262 27.93 -4.68 18.23
C LEU A 262 28.89 -3.69 18.91
N ILE A 263 28.53 -2.41 19.02
CA ILE A 263 29.30 -1.41 19.78
C ILE A 263 29.35 -1.80 21.27
N ILE A 264 28.22 -2.23 21.86
CA ILE A 264 28.21 -2.72 23.25
C ILE A 264 29.16 -3.92 23.41
N TYR A 265 29.19 -4.86 22.46
CA TYR A 265 30.11 -5.99 22.51
C TYR A 265 31.58 -5.55 22.45
N ILE A 266 31.90 -4.57 21.59
CA ILE A 266 33.25 -3.98 21.53
C ILE A 266 33.59 -3.32 22.86
N LEU A 267 32.69 -2.52 23.44
CA LEU A 267 32.90 -1.86 24.73
C LEU A 267 33.15 -2.87 25.86
N VAL A 268 32.41 -3.98 25.90
CA VAL A 268 32.65 -5.05 26.87
C VAL A 268 34.04 -5.67 26.65
N ASN A 269 34.42 -5.97 25.41
CA ASN A 269 35.76 -6.51 25.12
C ASN A 269 36.88 -5.55 25.56
N VAL A 270 36.75 -4.25 25.26
CA VAL A 270 37.69 -3.21 25.70
C VAL A 270 37.76 -3.13 27.23
N TYR A 271 36.62 -3.20 27.90
CA TYR A 271 36.56 -3.16 29.36
C TYR A 271 37.24 -4.39 30.00
N VAL A 272 37.06 -5.58 29.44
CA VAL A 272 37.76 -6.78 29.93
C VAL A 272 39.28 -6.65 29.71
N THR A 273 39.72 -6.12 28.57
CA THR A 273 41.15 -5.83 28.34
C THR A 273 41.70 -4.81 29.34
N TYR A 274 40.94 -3.77 29.67
CA TYR A 274 41.32 -2.83 30.71
C TYR A 274 41.47 -3.49 32.08
N LEU A 275 40.57 -4.39 32.47
CA LEU A 275 40.67 -5.14 33.73
C LEU A 275 41.86 -6.11 33.76
N GLN A 276 42.23 -6.70 32.63
CA GLN A 276 43.45 -7.52 32.51
C GLN A 276 44.70 -6.70 32.78
N ASN A 277 44.78 -5.47 32.26
CA ASN A 277 45.92 -4.59 32.52
C ASN A 277 46.04 -4.19 34.01
N GLN A 278 44.96 -4.30 34.78
CA GLN A 278 44.97 -4.08 36.23
C GLN A 278 45.18 -5.35 37.07
N ASN A 279 45.39 -6.52 36.45
CA ASN A 279 45.49 -7.82 37.13
C ASN A 279 44.31 -8.11 38.08
N ASN A 280 43.08 -7.72 37.70
CA ASN A 280 41.89 -7.91 38.52
C ASN A 280 41.15 -9.22 38.19
N ASP A 281 41.76 -10.35 38.55
CA ASP A 281 41.31 -11.69 38.16
C ASP A 281 39.88 -12.03 38.63
N GLY A 282 39.48 -11.52 39.80
CA GLY A 282 38.13 -11.73 40.33
C GLY A 282 37.04 -11.12 39.44
N ARG A 283 37.26 -9.89 38.92
CA ARG A 283 36.30 -9.25 38.00
C ARG A 283 36.31 -9.88 36.61
N ILE A 284 37.46 -10.37 36.15
CA ILE A 284 37.58 -11.05 34.85
C ILE A 284 36.79 -12.36 34.87
N ALA A 285 36.91 -13.16 35.93
CA ALA A 285 36.15 -14.40 36.10
C ALA A 285 34.63 -14.14 36.12
N ALA A 286 34.19 -13.13 36.88
CA ALA A 286 32.78 -12.73 36.90
C ALA A 286 32.28 -12.30 35.50
N MET A 287 33.06 -11.50 34.78
CA MET A 287 32.72 -11.09 33.40
C MET A 287 32.64 -12.30 32.46
N GLN A 288 33.52 -13.27 32.58
CA GLN A 288 33.49 -14.47 31.75
C GLN A 288 32.23 -15.32 31.99
N THR A 289 31.82 -15.50 33.25
CA THR A 289 30.62 -16.28 33.57
C THR A 289 29.34 -15.57 33.20
N TYR A 290 29.23 -14.26 33.46
CA TYR A 290 27.96 -13.53 33.30
C TYR A 290 27.79 -12.84 31.95
N SER A 291 28.86 -12.44 31.26
CA SER A 291 28.74 -11.63 30.03
C SER A 291 27.93 -12.32 28.95
N VAL A 292 28.10 -13.63 28.73
CA VAL A 292 27.35 -14.37 27.70
C VAL A 292 25.86 -14.30 27.97
N TYR A 293 25.42 -14.61 29.20
CA TYR A 293 24.01 -14.63 29.56
C TYR A 293 23.39 -13.22 29.55
N VAL A 294 24.10 -12.24 30.10
CA VAL A 294 23.63 -10.85 30.15
C VAL A 294 23.53 -10.27 28.74
N LEU A 295 24.55 -10.46 27.90
CA LEU A 295 24.54 -9.95 26.52
C LEU A 295 23.52 -10.68 25.65
N ALA A 296 23.36 -11.99 25.82
CA ALA A 296 22.33 -12.75 25.11
C ALA A 296 20.92 -12.28 25.50
N MET A 297 20.64 -12.15 26.80
CA MET A 297 19.34 -11.69 27.30
C MET A 297 19.05 -10.24 26.90
N LEU A 298 20.04 -9.35 27.02
CA LEU A 298 19.93 -7.97 26.55
C LEU A 298 19.61 -7.93 25.05
N THR A 299 20.37 -8.65 24.24
CA THR A 299 20.19 -8.67 22.77
C THR A 299 18.82 -9.20 22.41
N LEU A 300 18.41 -10.33 22.99
CA LEU A 300 17.10 -10.93 22.75
C LEU A 300 15.97 -9.98 23.16
N THR A 301 16.07 -9.34 24.32
CA THR A 301 15.07 -8.37 24.80
C THR A 301 14.96 -7.16 23.88
N LEU A 302 16.10 -6.60 23.42
CA LEU A 302 16.11 -5.47 22.52
C LEU A 302 15.47 -5.80 21.17
N TYR A 303 15.80 -6.96 20.59
CA TYR A 303 15.17 -7.40 19.34
C TYR A 303 13.68 -7.71 19.52
N MET A 304 13.29 -8.42 20.58
CA MET A 304 11.86 -8.65 20.88
C MET A 304 11.10 -7.34 21.03
N GLY A 305 11.67 -6.36 21.74
CA GLY A 305 11.08 -5.02 21.86
C GLY A 305 10.96 -4.31 20.52
N LEU A 306 11.97 -4.39 19.65
CA LEU A 306 11.93 -3.83 18.30
C LEU A 306 10.79 -4.43 17.48
N PHE A 307 10.69 -5.77 17.43
CA PHE A 307 9.62 -6.45 16.70
C PHE A 307 8.24 -6.14 17.27
N TRP A 308 8.10 -6.06 18.59
CA TRP A 308 6.83 -5.72 19.25
C TRP A 308 6.36 -4.28 18.98
N ILE A 309 7.29 -3.32 18.94
CA ILE A 309 6.95 -1.90 18.77
C ILE A 309 6.59 -1.57 17.33
N TYR A 310 7.29 -2.16 16.35
CA TYR A 310 7.24 -1.70 14.97
C TYR A 310 6.52 -2.62 13.99
N LEU A 311 6.17 -3.86 14.38
CA LEU A 311 5.50 -4.82 13.50
C LEU A 311 4.03 -5.01 13.88
#